data_AF-A0A318R4A3-F1
#
_entry.id   AF-A0A318R4A3-F1
#
_cell.length_a   1.000
_cell.length_b   1.000
_cell.length_c   1.000
_cell.angle_alpha   90.00
_cell.angle_beta   90.00
_cell.angle_gamma   90.00
#
_symmetry.space_group_name_H-M   'P 1'
#
loop_
_entity.id
_entity.type
_entity.pdbx_description
1 polymer ?
#
loop_
_entity_poly.entity_id
_entity_poly.type
_entity_poly.pdbx_seq_one_letter_code
_entity_poly.pdbx_strand_id
1 'polypeptide(L)'
;MKWEYHVVHLNVDDTPSDNIETSNPEAASEKLKGSLSPDFLKDQFPEQFHENGNSEHPAIQLSKFLNKKGHEQWELSQTVRLGQMLFLIMKRPID
;
A
#
# COMPACT_ATOMS: atom_id res chain seq x y z
N MET A 1 -11.01 -29.18 16.84
CA MET A 1 -11.10 -27.86 16.19
C MET A 1 -9.86 -27.66 15.34
N LYS A 2 -10.03 -27.45 14.04
CA LYS A 2 -8.95 -27.07 13.11
C LYS A 2 -9.03 -25.57 12.85
N TRP A 3 -7.88 -24.94 12.64
CA TRP A 3 -7.79 -23.51 12.38
C TRP A 3 -7.15 -23.28 11.03
N GLU A 4 -7.74 -22.38 10.24
CA GLU A 4 -7.07 -21.76 9.11
C GLU A 4 -6.41 -20.47 9.58
N TYR A 5 -5.25 -20.14 9.03
CA TYR A 5 -4.54 -18.90 9.35
C TYR A 5 -4.32 -18.08 8.09
N HIS A 6 -4.45 -16.76 8.23
CA HIS A 6 -4.19 -15.79 7.17
C HIS A 6 -3.23 -14.74 7.70
N VAL A 7 -2.12 -14.53 6.98
CA VAL A 7 -1.06 -13.59 7.36
C VAL A 7 -1.05 -12.43 6.39
N VAL A 8 -1.13 -11.22 6.91
CA VAL A 8 -1.17 -9.98 6.14
C VAL A 8 0.06 -9.16 6.50
N HIS A 9 0.89 -8.83 5.51
CA HIS A 9 1.98 -7.88 5.68
C HIS A 9 1.45 -6.46 5.50
N LEU A 10 1.71 -5.59 6.47
CA LEU A 10 1.41 -4.16 6.40
C LEU A 10 2.67 -3.41 6.00
N ASN A 11 2.63 -2.78 4.83
CA ASN A 11 3.62 -1.79 4.44
C ASN A 11 3.31 -0.51 5.21
N VAL A 12 4.09 -0.27 6.26
CA VAL A 12 4.10 1.02 6.96
C VAL A 12 5.37 1.71 6.51
N ASP A 13 5.26 2.61 5.54
CA ASP A 13 6.38 3.48 5.19
C ASP A 13 6.61 4.41 6.39
N ASP A 14 7.68 4.14 7.15
CA ASP A 14 8.12 4.98 8.28
C ASP A 14 8.74 6.32 7.81
N THR A 15 8.72 6.59 6.50
CA THR A 15 9.12 7.88 5.95
C THR A 15 8.02 8.91 6.21
N PRO A 16 8.36 10.11 6.70
CA PRO A 16 7.39 11.20 6.81
C PRO A 16 6.72 11.38 5.45
N SER A 17 5.40 11.59 5.47
CA SER A 17 4.52 11.72 4.31
C SER A 17 4.85 12.86 3.33
N ASP A 18 6.04 13.44 3.41
CA ASP A 18 6.59 14.41 2.46
C ASP A 18 7.28 13.75 1.24
N ASN A 19 7.51 12.43 1.28
CA ASN A 19 8.00 11.66 0.13
C ASN A 19 6.94 10.64 -0.32
N ILE A 20 5.72 11.10 -0.53
CA ILE A 20 5.05 10.64 -1.75
C ILE A 20 6.03 11.10 -2.83
N GLU A 21 6.84 10.19 -3.40
CA GLU A 21 7.34 10.40 -4.75
C GLU A 21 6.06 10.51 -5.59
N THR A 22 5.46 11.70 -5.56
CA THR A 22 4.58 12.17 -6.61
C THR A 22 5.35 11.83 -7.83
N SER A 23 4.78 11.00 -8.72
CA SER A 23 5.40 10.70 -10.00
C SER A 23 5.85 12.04 -10.54
N ASN A 24 7.15 12.30 -10.47
CA ASN A 24 7.71 13.60 -10.73
C ASN A 24 8.33 13.43 -12.10
N PRO A 25 7.70 13.96 -13.14
CA PRO A 25 8.12 13.75 -14.52
C PRO A 25 9.50 14.36 -14.77
N GLU A 26 9.90 15.37 -14.00
CA GLU A 26 11.26 15.91 -14.00
C GLU A 26 12.26 14.86 -13.44
N ALA A 27 11.98 14.24 -12.30
CA ALA A 27 12.81 13.16 -11.75
C ALA A 27 12.83 11.89 -12.64
N ALA A 28 11.73 11.59 -13.33
CA ALA A 28 11.65 10.48 -14.28
C ALA A 28 12.46 10.77 -15.56
N SER A 29 12.41 12.01 -16.06
CA SER A 29 13.24 12.46 -17.19
C SER A 29 14.73 12.39 -16.85
N GLU A 30 15.13 12.80 -15.65
CA GLU A 30 16.51 12.70 -15.17
C GLU A 30 17.00 11.25 -15.06
N LYS A 31 16.16 10.33 -14.55
CA LYS A 31 16.47 8.88 -14.54
C LYS A 31 16.66 8.31 -15.95
N LEU A 32 15.96 8.88 -16.94
CA LEU A 32 16.10 8.56 -18.36
C LEU A 32 17.20 9.37 -19.05
N LYS A 33 18.07 10.06 -18.29
CA LYS A 33 19.16 10.92 -18.78
C LYS A 33 18.70 12.01 -19.76
N GLY A 34 17.47 12.51 -19.60
CA GLY A 34 16.87 13.50 -20.49
C GLY A 34 16.45 12.96 -21.86
N SER A 35 16.44 11.63 -22.07
CA SER A 35 16.04 11.03 -23.34
C SER A 35 14.57 11.29 -23.68
N LEU A 36 13.72 11.51 -22.67
CA LEU A 36 12.33 11.91 -22.82
C LEU A 36 12.11 13.15 -21.96
N SER A 37 11.54 14.21 -22.53
CA SER A 37 11.28 15.44 -21.77
C SER A 37 10.18 15.20 -20.72
N PRO A 38 10.20 15.95 -19.60
CA PRO A 38 9.14 15.88 -18.59
C PRO A 38 7.75 16.10 -19.18
N ASP A 39 7.62 17.03 -20.13
CA ASP A 39 6.35 17.31 -20.82
C ASP A 39 5.88 16.11 -21.65
N PHE A 40 6.80 15.41 -22.34
CA PHE A 40 6.46 14.20 -23.08
C PHE A 40 6.00 13.07 -22.16
N LEU A 41 6.63 12.93 -20.99
CA LEU A 41 6.24 11.94 -19.99
C LEU A 41 4.86 12.23 -19.40
N LYS A 42 4.55 13.51 -19.12
CA LYS A 42 3.20 13.94 -18.68
C LYS A 42 2.13 13.60 -19.72
N ASP A 43 2.41 13.88 -20.99
CA ASP A 43 1.45 13.67 -22.08
C ASP A 43 1.21 12.18 -22.39
N GLN A 44 2.25 11.34 -22.31
CA GLN A 44 2.15 9.91 -22.62
C GLN A 44 1.65 9.06 -21.46
N PHE A 45 1.88 9.51 -20.23
CA PHE A 45 1.49 8.78 -19.01
C PHE A 45 0.68 9.66 -18.04
N PRO A 46 -0.42 10.29 -18.50
CA PRO A 46 -1.19 11.23 -17.68
C PRO A 46 -1.73 10.56 -16.41
N GLU A 47 -2.10 9.28 -16.46
CA GLU A 47 -2.58 8.54 -15.27
C GLU A 47 -1.52 8.35 -14.17
N GLN A 48 -0.24 8.34 -14.53
CA GLN A 48 0.86 8.18 -13.57
C GLN A 48 1.24 9.53 -12.93
N PHE A 49 1.19 10.62 -13.70
CA PHE A 49 1.66 11.95 -13.30
C PHE A 49 0.56 12.90 -12.85
N HIS A 50 -0.71 12.58 -13.12
CA HIS A 50 -1.81 13.26 -12.46
C HIS A 50 -1.74 12.94 -10.98
N GLU A 51 -1.65 13.98 -10.16
CA GLU A 51 -1.74 13.89 -8.71
C GLU A 51 -3.02 13.13 -8.33
N ASN A 52 -2.92 11.81 -8.21
CA ASN A 52 -3.84 11.04 -7.40
C ASN A 52 -3.48 11.33 -5.93
N GLY A 53 -3.61 12.60 -5.53
CA GLY A 53 -3.50 13.11 -4.16
C GLY A 53 -4.62 12.63 -3.24
N ASN A 54 -5.29 11.53 -3.62
CA ASN A 54 -6.36 10.89 -2.88
C ASN A 54 -6.00 9.44 -2.56
N SER A 55 -4.74 9.15 -2.23
CA SER A 55 -4.45 7.93 -1.48
C SER A 55 -5.19 8.03 -0.15
N GLU A 56 -6.31 7.32 -0.06
CA GLU A 56 -7.15 7.24 1.13
C GLU A 56 -6.31 7.05 2.40
N HIS A 57 -6.63 7.79 3.47
CA HIS A 57 -5.84 7.75 4.71
C HIS A 57 -5.61 6.29 5.16
N PRO A 58 -4.37 5.88 5.53
CA PRO A 58 -4.04 4.47 5.77
C PRO A 58 -4.98 3.77 6.78
N ALA A 59 -5.44 4.49 7.81
CA ALA A 59 -6.41 3.96 8.76
C ALA A 59 -7.77 3.61 8.13
N ILE A 60 -8.24 4.38 7.14
CA ILE A 60 -9.49 4.11 6.42
C ILE A 60 -9.31 2.89 5.52
N GLN A 61 -8.19 2.81 4.79
CA GLN A 61 -7.87 1.65 3.97
C GLN A 61 -7.78 0.37 4.80
N LEU A 62 -7.09 0.43 5.95
CA LEU A 62 -6.98 -0.68 6.88
C LEU A 62 -8.35 -1.06 7.46
N SER A 63 -9.19 -0.09 7.80
CA SER A 63 -10.55 -0.34 8.29
C SER A 63 -11.39 -1.10 7.26
N LYS A 64 -11.39 -0.66 6.00
CA LYS A 64 -12.08 -1.38 4.90
C LYS A 64 -11.57 -2.81 4.74
N PHE A 65 -10.25 -2.99 4.81
CA PHE A 65 -9.64 -4.31 4.74
C PHE A 65 -10.11 -5.22 5.89
N LEU A 66 -10.03 -4.74 7.13
CA LEU A 66 -10.43 -5.52 8.31
C LEU A 66 -11.91 -5.87 8.29
N ASN A 67 -12.78 -4.94 7.88
CA ASN A 67 -14.21 -5.20 7.76
C ASN A 67 -14.50 -6.29 6.72
N LYS A 68 -13.84 -6.25 5.55
CA LYS A 68 -13.95 -7.31 4.54
C LYS A 68 -13.53 -8.67 5.12
N LYS A 69 -12.44 -8.70 5.89
CA LYS A 69 -11.96 -9.93 6.53
C LYS A 69 -12.90 -10.44 7.61
N GLY A 70 -13.50 -9.57 8.40
CA GLY A 70 -14.56 -9.94 9.34
C GLY A 70 -15.77 -10.58 8.68
N HIS A 71 -16.20 -10.08 7.51
CA HIS A 71 -17.28 -10.71 6.72
C HIS A 71 -16.91 -12.11 6.20
N GLU A 72 -15.63 -12.36 5.93
CA GLU A 72 -15.07 -13.67 5.56
C GLU A 72 -14.85 -14.59 6.78
N GLN A 73 -15.34 -14.20 7.97
CA GLN A 73 -15.21 -14.88 9.26
C GLN A 73 -13.77 -15.02 9.76
N TRP A 74 -12.86 -14.17 9.30
CA TRP A 74 -11.53 -14.08 9.88
C TRP A 74 -11.54 -13.25 11.14
N GLU A 75 -10.93 -13.79 12.19
CA GLU A 75 -10.71 -13.13 13.46
C GLU A 75 -9.24 -12.69 13.55
N LEU A 76 -8.99 -11.42 13.88
CA LEU A 76 -7.63 -10.96 14.17
C LEU A 76 -7.13 -11.64 15.44
N SER A 77 -6.07 -12.44 15.32
CA SER A 77 -5.50 -13.19 16.44
C SER A 77 -4.37 -12.42 17.11
N GLN A 78 -3.45 -11.84 16.33
CA GLN A 78 -2.32 -11.09 16.87
C GLN A 78 -1.68 -10.20 15.82
N THR A 79 -0.92 -9.22 16.28
CA THR A 79 -0.02 -8.39 15.45
C THR A 79 1.42 -8.70 15.83
N VAL A 80 2.28 -8.95 14.84
CA VAL A 80 3.69 -9.31 15.04
C VAL A 80 4.57 -8.35 14.27
N ARG A 81 5.62 -7.83 14.92
CA ARG A 81 6.67 -7.08 14.25
C ARG A 81 7.92 -7.95 14.15
N LEU A 82 8.44 -8.13 12.94
CA LEU A 82 9.69 -8.86 12.67
C LEU A 82 10.66 -7.88 12.00
N GLY A 83 11.60 -7.33 12.78
CA GLY A 83 12.42 -6.21 12.34
C GLY A 83 11.56 -4.98 12.06
N GLN A 84 11.59 -4.48 10.83
CA GLN A 84 10.78 -3.34 10.38
C GLN A 84 9.41 -3.76 9.80
N MET A 85 9.20 -5.06 9.56
CA MET A 85 7.97 -5.56 8.94
C MET A 85 6.87 -5.76 9.99
N LEU A 86 5.67 -5.31 9.67
CA LEU A 86 4.49 -5.47 10.51
C LEU A 86 3.53 -6.48 9.89
N PHE A 87 3.09 -7.46 10.67
CA PHE A 87 2.19 -8.52 10.23
C PHE A 87 0.94 -8.58 11.10
N LEU A 88 -0.22 -8.74 10.46
CA LEU A 88 -1.45 -9.16 11.11
C LEU A 88 -1.65 -10.65 10.87
N ILE A 89 -1.83 -11.40 11.95
CA ILE A 89 -2.16 -12.81 11.91
C ILE A 89 -3.63 -12.95 12.27
N MET A 90 -4.40 -13.49 11.35
CA MET A 90 -5.81 -13.80 11.53
C MET A 90 -6.03 -15.30 11.51
N LYS A 91 -7.11 -15.75 12.13
CA LYS A 91 -7.52 -17.14 12.18
C LYS A 91 -9.01 -17.28 11.93
N ARG A 92 -9.45 -18.45 11.47
CA ARG A 92 -10.86 -18.84 11.48
C ARG A 92 -11.00 -20.34 11.75
N PRO A 93 -12.09 -20.79 12.39
CA PRO A 93 -12.33 -22.21 12.55
C PRO A 93 -12.62 -22.84 11.18
N ILE A 94 -12.11 -24.04 10.96
CA ILE A 94 -12.54 -24.90 9.85
C ILE A 94 -13.41 -25.99 10.48
N ASP A 95 -14.66 -26.10 9.99
CA ASP A 95 -15.56 -27.21 10.31
C ASP A 95 -15.07 -28.53 9.70
#